data_AF-A0AAU9ESU2-F1
#
_entry.id   AF-A0AAU9ESU2-F1
#
_cell.length_a   1.000
_cell.length_b   1.000
_cell.length_c   1.000
_cell.angle_alpha   90.00
_cell.angle_beta   90.00
_cell.angle_gamma   90.00
#
_symmetry.space_group_name_H-M   'P 1'
#
loop_
_entity.id
_entity.type
_entity.pdbx_description
1 polymer ?
#
loop_
_entity_poly.entity_id
_entity_poly.type
_entity_poly.pdbx_seq_one_letter_code
_entity_poly.pdbx_strand_id
1 'polypeptide(L)'
;MAQTSLIFIVGLTVLNAVCLYNGLLLYATYYDCDPLTTKLAVAKDQLVPLLVVQSLSSFPGVPGMFVAGVFSAALSSLSTGLNSLAAVFLEDYIKPLRKKPMTEHEVAITVRLCTVIIGVLSVALVFVVERMGTHVMQLSMTVGAIVNGPLVALFVMGLLIPSINSKSALLGTVVSFFFMAWLCLSAQMAVTTGEMQWQTKPVSTDGCTYEFERPMVTPANATRPTVEHNSLSLGEEIYHVSFMFYSMIGAAVAVVVAQLAGFFFGRNKPEDVDPELLSPCIRRFYKSNYASVQLEENPLTNFNEKC
;
A
#
# COMPACT_ATOMS: atom_id res chain seq x y z
N MET A 1 11.54 -13.03 18.69
CA MET A 1 11.00 -11.89 17.91
C MET A 1 12.09 -11.01 17.30
N ALA A 2 13.07 -10.51 18.06
CA ALA A 2 14.12 -9.63 17.52
C ALA A 2 14.97 -10.26 16.38
N GLN A 3 15.42 -11.51 16.53
CA GLN A 3 16.20 -12.20 15.50
C GLN A 3 15.43 -12.38 14.18
N THR A 4 14.16 -12.79 14.24
CA THR A 4 13.29 -12.92 13.08
C THR A 4 13.07 -11.58 12.38
N SER A 5 12.88 -10.50 13.15
CA SER A 5 12.74 -9.15 12.61
C SER A 5 14.01 -8.68 11.91
N LEU A 6 15.21 -8.95 12.47
CA LEU A 6 16.47 -8.63 11.82
C LEU A 6 16.66 -9.37 10.49
N ILE A 7 16.37 -10.67 10.45
CA ILE A 7 16.45 -11.47 9.23
C ILE A 7 15.52 -10.89 8.15
N PHE A 8 14.29 -10.52 8.53
CA PHE A 8 13.34 -9.90 7.62
C PHE A 8 13.85 -8.55 7.06
N ILE A 9 14.38 -7.68 7.93
CA ILE A 9 14.93 -6.37 7.53
C ILE A 9 16.11 -6.54 6.57
N VAL A 10 17.04 -7.44 6.87
CA VAL A 10 18.19 -7.72 6.01
C VAL A 10 17.72 -8.24 4.66
N GLY A 11 16.80 -9.22 4.63
CA GLY A 11 16.24 -9.75 3.40
C GLY A 11 15.56 -8.68 2.54
N LEU A 12 14.74 -7.81 3.16
CA LEU A 12 14.06 -6.71 2.46
C LEU A 12 15.05 -5.67 1.92
N THR A 13 16.13 -5.39 2.66
CA THR A 13 17.18 -4.45 2.23
C THR A 13 17.92 -4.98 1.01
N VAL A 14 18.30 -6.26 1.02
CA VAL A 14 18.96 -6.92 -0.10
C VAL A 14 18.05 -6.93 -1.33
N LEU A 15 16.77 -7.27 -1.17
CA LEU A 15 15.80 -7.24 -2.26
C LEU A 15 15.70 -5.85 -2.91
N ASN A 16 15.56 -4.80 -2.10
CA ASN A 16 15.51 -3.43 -2.60
C ASN A 16 16.80 -3.01 -3.32
N ALA A 17 17.97 -3.40 -2.79
CA ALA A 17 19.25 -3.11 -3.45
C ALA A 17 19.33 -3.74 -4.85
N VAL A 18 18.83 -4.98 -5.01
CA VAL A 18 18.75 -5.65 -6.32
C VAL A 18 17.78 -4.93 -7.26
N CYS A 19 16.63 -4.47 -6.78
CA CYS A 19 15.69 -3.68 -7.60
C CYS A 19 16.31 -2.36 -8.08
N LEU A 20 17.02 -1.64 -7.19
CA LEU A 20 17.72 -0.41 -7.55
C LEU A 20 18.82 -0.66 -8.58
N TYR A 21 19.57 -1.75 -8.42
CA TYR A 21 20.58 -2.15 -9.39
C TYR A 21 19.98 -2.45 -10.76
N ASN A 22 18.84 -3.16 -10.83
CA ASN A 22 18.13 -3.39 -12.08
C ASN A 22 17.70 -2.06 -12.74
N GLY A 23 17.21 -1.09 -11.97
CA GLY A 23 16.87 0.24 -12.50
C GLY A 23 18.09 0.97 -13.08
N LEU A 24 19.24 0.89 -12.42
CA LEU A 24 20.50 1.46 -12.94
C LEU A 24 20.97 0.75 -14.21
N LEU A 25 20.83 -0.57 -14.27
CA LEU A 25 21.17 -1.38 -15.45
C LEU A 25 20.29 -1.01 -16.65
N LEU A 26 18.98 -0.83 -16.44
CA LEU A 26 18.06 -0.35 -17.47
C LEU A 26 18.50 1.01 -18.00
N TYR A 27 18.83 1.94 -17.10
CA TYR A 27 19.31 3.27 -17.48
C TYR A 27 20.60 3.18 -18.30
N ALA A 28 21.58 2.39 -17.85
CA ALA A 28 22.86 2.23 -18.55
C ALA A 28 22.70 1.63 -19.95
N THR A 29 21.76 0.70 -20.13
CA THR A 29 21.53 0.03 -21.43
C THR A 29 20.73 0.91 -22.40
N TYR A 30 19.73 1.64 -21.90
CA TYR A 30 18.79 2.42 -22.73
C TYR A 30 19.05 3.93 -22.70
N TYR A 31 20.23 4.37 -22.25
CA TYR A 31 20.57 5.80 -22.17
C TYR A 31 20.56 6.50 -23.54
N ASP A 32 21.16 5.86 -24.55
CA ASP A 32 21.28 6.42 -25.92
C ASP A 32 20.14 6.01 -26.86
N CYS A 33 19.37 4.98 -26.49
CA CYS A 33 18.22 4.51 -27.24
C CYS A 33 17.09 4.15 -26.29
N ASP A 34 16.15 5.08 -26.11
CA ASP A 34 14.95 4.86 -25.31
C ASP A 34 13.89 4.01 -26.04
N PRO A 35 13.62 2.76 -25.60
CA PRO A 35 12.64 1.89 -26.24
C PRO A 35 11.18 2.33 -26.00
N LEU A 36 10.90 3.25 -25.07
CA LEU A 36 9.55 3.79 -24.89
C LEU A 36 9.20 4.77 -26.01
N THR A 37 10.09 5.72 -26.30
CA THR A 37 9.86 6.73 -27.34
C THR A 37 9.76 6.11 -28.73
N THR A 38 10.51 5.06 -29.00
CA THR A 38 10.45 4.30 -30.27
C THR A 38 9.25 3.35 -30.37
N LYS A 39 8.43 3.23 -29.32
CA LYS A 39 7.31 2.28 -29.18
C LYS A 39 7.71 0.80 -29.22
N LEU A 40 8.99 0.48 -29.01
CA LEU A 40 9.42 -0.91 -28.84
C LEU A 40 8.86 -1.51 -27.53
N ALA A 41 8.73 -0.69 -26.49
CA ALA A 41 7.98 -0.99 -25.26
C ALA A 41 6.75 -0.08 -25.17
N VAL A 42 5.56 -0.67 -24.97
CA VAL A 42 4.30 0.09 -24.86
C VAL A 42 4.16 0.71 -23.47
N ALA A 43 4.67 0.04 -22.44
CA ALA A 43 4.59 0.49 -21.06
C ALA A 43 5.93 0.38 -20.34
N LYS A 44 6.12 1.21 -19.32
CA LYS A 44 7.33 1.25 -18.47
C LYS A 44 7.63 -0.13 -17.85
N ASP A 45 6.60 -0.87 -17.45
CA ASP A 45 6.73 -2.18 -16.81
C ASP A 45 7.27 -3.27 -17.74
N GLN A 46 7.30 -3.03 -19.06
CA GLN A 46 7.81 -3.98 -20.05
C GLN A 46 9.32 -3.86 -20.29
N LEU A 47 9.98 -2.82 -19.75
CA LEU A 47 11.40 -2.56 -19.95
C LEU A 47 12.30 -3.69 -19.43
N VAL A 48 12.03 -4.19 -18.22
CA VAL A 48 12.86 -5.24 -17.61
C VAL A 48 12.74 -6.56 -18.39
N PRO A 49 11.52 -7.05 -18.72
CA PRO A 49 11.38 -8.20 -19.62
C PRO A 49 12.05 -8.00 -20.98
N LEU A 50 11.95 -6.81 -21.59
CA LEU A 50 12.58 -6.51 -22.87
C LEU A 50 14.11 -6.64 -22.77
N LEU A 51 14.71 -6.10 -21.72
CA LEU A 51 16.15 -6.18 -21.48
C LEU A 51 16.62 -7.63 -21.33
N VAL A 52 15.86 -8.46 -20.61
CA VAL A 52 16.18 -9.88 -20.41
C VAL A 52 16.13 -10.63 -21.73
N VAL A 53 15.08 -10.42 -22.53
CA VAL A 53 14.94 -11.06 -23.84
C VAL A 53 16.08 -10.64 -24.78
N GLN A 54 16.43 -9.35 -24.81
CA GLN A 54 17.52 -8.85 -25.66
C GLN A 54 18.89 -9.38 -25.23
N SER A 55 19.21 -9.28 -23.94
CA SER A 55 20.55 -9.61 -23.41
C SER A 55 20.82 -11.11 -23.32
N LEU A 56 19.78 -11.91 -23.03
CA LEU A 56 19.91 -13.36 -22.82
C LEU A 56 19.34 -14.19 -23.97
N SER A 57 19.04 -13.56 -25.12
CA SER A 57 18.60 -14.23 -26.34
C SER A 57 19.55 -15.33 -26.82
N SER A 58 20.85 -15.20 -26.52
CA SER A 58 21.87 -16.21 -26.87
C SER A 58 21.72 -17.53 -26.10
N PHE A 59 21.02 -17.54 -24.97
CA PHE A 59 20.81 -18.72 -24.14
C PHE A 59 19.34 -19.17 -24.22
N PRO A 60 19.01 -20.17 -25.05
CA PRO A 60 17.63 -20.61 -25.19
C PRO A 60 17.09 -21.12 -23.84
N GLY A 61 15.85 -20.74 -23.51
CA GLY A 61 15.16 -21.13 -22.28
C GLY A 61 15.35 -20.18 -21.09
N VAL A 62 16.42 -19.38 -21.04
CA VAL A 62 16.65 -18.43 -19.93
C VAL A 62 15.60 -17.32 -19.86
N PRO A 63 15.21 -16.67 -20.98
CA PRO A 63 14.09 -15.71 -20.95
C PRO A 63 12.77 -16.35 -20.48
N GLY A 64 12.52 -17.61 -20.84
CA GLY A 64 11.34 -18.37 -20.37
C GLY A 64 11.37 -18.63 -18.87
N MET A 65 12.53 -19.02 -18.32
CA MET A 65 12.73 -19.18 -16.88
C MET A 65 12.52 -17.88 -16.11
N PHE A 66 12.98 -16.74 -16.66
CA PHE A 66 12.74 -15.43 -16.08
C PHE A 66 11.24 -15.12 -15.99
N VAL A 67 10.51 -15.26 -17.10
CA VAL A 67 9.06 -15.02 -17.14
C VAL A 67 8.32 -15.96 -16.19
N ALA A 68 8.69 -17.24 -16.13
CA ALA A 68 8.12 -18.19 -15.17
C ALA A 68 8.36 -17.78 -13.71
N GLY A 69 9.56 -17.28 -13.38
CA GLY A 69 9.87 -16.74 -12.05
C GLY A 69 9.03 -15.52 -11.67
N VAL A 70 8.85 -14.58 -12.60
CA VAL A 70 7.99 -13.40 -12.40
C VAL A 70 6.54 -13.81 -12.12
N PHE A 71 5.99 -14.73 -12.91
CA PHE A 71 4.63 -15.23 -12.68
C PHE A 71 4.52 -15.98 -11.34
N SER A 72 5.52 -16.78 -10.97
CA SER A 72 5.54 -17.48 -9.69
C SER A 72 5.53 -16.51 -8.51
N ALA A 73 6.35 -15.46 -8.56
CA ALA A 73 6.38 -14.42 -7.52
C ALA A 73 5.05 -13.64 -7.43
N ALA A 74 4.46 -13.29 -8.57
CA ALA A 74 3.16 -12.63 -8.63
C ALA A 74 2.05 -13.52 -8.04
N LEU A 75 2.00 -14.79 -8.43
CA LEU A 75 1.01 -15.77 -7.93
C LEU A 75 1.15 -16.03 -6.43
N SER A 76 2.37 -16.03 -5.90
CA SER A 76 2.60 -16.18 -4.45
C SER A 76 2.01 -15.00 -3.66
N SER A 77 2.22 -13.77 -4.14
CA SER A 77 1.65 -12.56 -3.53
C SER A 77 0.13 -12.52 -3.65
N LEU A 78 -0.42 -12.86 -4.83
CA LEU A 78 -1.86 -12.94 -5.07
C LEU A 78 -2.52 -14.00 -4.16
N SER A 79 -1.93 -15.18 -4.04
CA SER A 79 -2.45 -16.25 -3.18
C SER A 79 -2.51 -15.82 -1.71
N THR A 80 -1.45 -15.16 -1.23
CA THR A 80 -1.40 -14.63 0.14
C THR A 80 -2.48 -13.57 0.35
N GLY A 81 -2.61 -12.61 -0.58
CA GLY A 81 -3.61 -11.55 -0.50
C GLY A 81 -5.06 -12.06 -0.54
N LEU A 82 -5.38 -12.96 -1.47
CA LEU A 82 -6.73 -13.54 -1.58
C LEU A 82 -7.09 -14.37 -0.34
N ASN A 83 -6.14 -15.15 0.18
CA ASN A 83 -6.36 -15.96 1.38
C ASN A 83 -6.56 -15.09 2.62
N SER A 84 -5.74 -14.05 2.81
CA SER A 84 -5.90 -13.10 3.91
C SER A 84 -7.24 -12.36 3.83
N LEU A 85 -7.65 -11.91 2.64
CA LEU A 85 -8.94 -11.23 2.47
C LEU A 85 -10.12 -12.15 2.74
N ALA A 86 -10.06 -13.42 2.30
CA ALA A 86 -11.09 -14.41 2.60
C ALA A 86 -11.17 -14.72 4.11
N ALA A 87 -10.03 -14.76 4.81
CA ALA A 87 -10.00 -14.93 6.25
C ALA A 87 -10.59 -13.72 6.99
N VAL A 88 -10.24 -12.50 6.59
CA VAL A 88 -10.84 -11.26 7.12
C VAL A 88 -12.36 -11.25 6.89
N PHE A 89 -12.82 -11.63 5.70
CA PHE A 89 -14.25 -11.71 5.40
C PHE A 89 -14.99 -12.70 6.32
N LEU A 90 -14.36 -13.84 6.60
CA LEU A 90 -14.91 -14.84 7.52
C LEU A 90 -14.97 -14.32 8.97
N GLU A 91 -13.86 -13.82 9.50
CA GLU A 91 -13.73 -13.41 10.90
C GLU A 91 -14.51 -12.13 11.22
N ASP A 92 -14.50 -11.14 10.33
CA ASP A 92 -15.06 -9.82 10.61
C ASP A 92 -16.53 -9.69 10.20
N TYR A 93 -16.96 -10.44 9.18
CA TYR A 93 -18.34 -10.35 8.66
C TYR A 93 -19.16 -11.61 8.95
N ILE A 94 -18.68 -12.80 8.56
CA ILE A 94 -19.52 -14.01 8.59
C ILE A 94 -19.71 -14.52 10.03
N LYS A 95 -18.63 -14.67 10.81
CA LYS A 95 -18.72 -15.19 12.18
C LYS A 95 -19.53 -14.29 13.11
N PRO A 96 -19.38 -12.94 13.12
CA PRO A 96 -20.15 -12.08 14.01
C PRO A 96 -21.64 -12.03 13.67
N LEU A 97 -22.01 -12.21 12.39
CA LEU A 97 -23.39 -12.26 11.95
C LEU A 97 -24.07 -13.63 12.20
N ARG A 98 -23.28 -14.69 12.42
CA ARG A 98 -23.78 -16.04 12.69
C ARG A 98 -24.09 -16.23 14.18
N LYS A 99 -25.29 -16.73 14.48
CA LYS A 99 -25.70 -17.09 15.84
C LYS A 99 -25.10 -18.40 16.37
N LYS A 100 -24.58 -19.26 15.49
CA LYS A 100 -24.04 -20.58 15.84
C LYS A 100 -22.58 -20.68 15.37
N PRO A 101 -21.69 -21.30 16.16
CA PRO A 101 -20.31 -21.54 15.72
C PRO A 101 -20.32 -22.42 14.48
N MET A 102 -19.44 -22.10 13.54
CA MET A 102 -19.29 -22.86 12.31
C MET A 102 -18.42 -24.09 12.55
N THR A 103 -18.75 -25.19 11.89
CA THR A 103 -17.87 -26.37 11.84
C THR A 103 -16.64 -26.10 10.99
N GLU A 104 -15.53 -26.82 11.24
CA GLU A 104 -14.29 -26.66 10.46
C GLU A 104 -14.50 -26.86 8.95
N HIS A 105 -15.38 -27.79 8.59
CA HIS A 105 -15.73 -28.06 7.20
C HIS A 105 -16.51 -26.89 6.56
N GLU A 106 -17.48 -26.30 7.28
CA GLU A 106 -18.18 -25.11 6.80
C GLU A 106 -17.24 -23.91 6.65
N VAL A 107 -16.31 -23.73 7.58
CA VAL A 107 -15.28 -22.68 7.52
C VAL A 107 -14.41 -22.88 6.28
N ALA A 108 -13.90 -24.08 6.05
CA ALA A 108 -13.06 -24.39 4.90
C ALA A 108 -13.77 -24.15 3.57
N ILE A 109 -15.04 -24.55 3.43
CA ILE A 109 -15.84 -24.29 2.22
C ILE A 109 -16.05 -22.80 2.03
N THR A 110 -16.39 -22.08 3.10
CA THR A 110 -16.69 -20.64 3.05
C THR A 110 -15.48 -19.85 2.59
N VAL A 111 -14.31 -20.10 3.20
CA VAL A 111 -13.05 -19.41 2.83
C VAL A 111 -12.67 -19.70 1.39
N ARG A 112 -12.79 -20.96 0.93
CA ARG A 112 -12.52 -21.33 -0.47
C ARG A 112 -13.46 -20.63 -1.44
N LEU A 113 -14.76 -20.60 -1.13
CA LEU A 113 -15.76 -19.93 -1.96
C LEU A 113 -15.51 -18.42 -2.02
N CYS A 114 -15.25 -17.77 -0.89
CA CYS A 114 -14.89 -16.36 -0.82
C CYS A 114 -13.63 -16.08 -1.67
N THR A 115 -12.60 -16.92 -1.57
CA THR A 115 -11.38 -16.80 -2.38
C THR A 115 -11.67 -16.83 -3.87
N VAL A 116 -12.52 -17.75 -4.34
CA VAL A 116 -12.92 -17.86 -5.75
C VAL A 116 -13.71 -16.62 -6.19
N ILE A 117 -14.67 -16.16 -5.39
CA ILE A 117 -15.49 -14.97 -5.71
C ILE A 117 -14.60 -13.73 -5.84
N ILE A 118 -13.73 -13.50 -4.86
CA ILE A 118 -12.78 -12.37 -4.87
C ILE A 118 -11.84 -12.49 -6.08
N GLY A 119 -11.37 -13.70 -6.41
CA GLY A 119 -10.54 -13.94 -7.59
C GLY A 119 -11.25 -13.60 -8.90
N VAL A 120 -12.50 -14.01 -9.07
CA VAL A 120 -13.32 -13.68 -10.24
C VAL A 120 -13.55 -12.17 -10.35
N LEU A 121 -13.88 -11.50 -9.24
CA LEU A 121 -14.02 -10.05 -9.20
C LEU A 121 -12.69 -9.34 -9.55
N SER A 122 -11.56 -9.86 -9.08
CA SER A 122 -10.24 -9.31 -9.38
C SER A 122 -9.92 -9.41 -10.88
N VAL A 123 -10.25 -10.53 -11.53
CA VAL A 123 -10.11 -10.70 -12.99
C VAL A 123 -11.02 -9.74 -13.75
N ALA A 124 -12.27 -9.55 -13.30
CA ALA A 124 -13.19 -8.60 -13.93
C ALA A 124 -12.68 -7.15 -13.86
N LEU A 125 -12.00 -6.77 -12.78
CA LEU A 125 -11.41 -5.43 -12.62
C LEU A 125 -10.20 -5.19 -13.55
N VAL A 126 -9.56 -6.22 -14.08
CA VAL A 126 -8.42 -6.08 -15.03
C VAL A 126 -8.84 -5.28 -16.27
N PHE A 127 -10.06 -5.49 -16.79
CA PHE A 127 -10.57 -4.74 -17.96
C PHE A 127 -10.66 -3.23 -17.72
N VAL A 128 -10.82 -2.81 -16.46
CA VAL A 128 -10.81 -1.39 -16.08
C VAL A 128 -9.38 -0.87 -16.02
N VAL A 129 -8.48 -1.65 -15.42
CA VAL A 129 -7.06 -1.28 -15.27
C VAL A 129 -6.35 -1.19 -16.62
N GLU A 130 -6.69 -2.05 -17.60
CA GLU A 130 -6.15 -1.97 -18.97
C GLU A 130 -6.43 -0.62 -19.65
N ARG A 131 -7.50 0.09 -19.24
CA ARG A 131 -7.83 1.42 -19.77
C ARG A 131 -7.04 2.56 -19.10
N MET A 132 -6.31 2.29 -18.01
CA MET A 132 -5.61 3.29 -17.19
C MET A 132 -4.17 3.59 -17.66
N GLY A 133 -3.71 2.97 -18.75
CA GLY A 133 -2.45 3.33 -19.43
C GLY A 133 -1.19 3.10 -18.59
N THR A 134 -0.19 3.98 -18.71
CA THR A 134 1.16 3.84 -18.12
C THR A 134 1.26 4.27 -16.64
N HIS A 135 0.13 4.61 -16.00
CA HIS A 135 0.09 5.16 -14.63
C HIS A 135 -0.35 4.15 -13.56
N VAL A 136 -0.37 2.84 -13.87
CA VAL A 136 -0.86 1.77 -12.98
C VAL A 136 -0.11 1.73 -11.63
N MET A 137 1.21 1.88 -11.63
CA MET A 137 1.99 1.90 -10.38
C MET A 137 1.59 3.08 -9.47
N GLN A 138 1.43 4.28 -10.03
CA GLN A 138 1.03 5.45 -9.26
C GLN A 138 -0.40 5.31 -8.73
N LEU A 139 -1.32 4.79 -9.55
CA LEU A 139 -2.70 4.50 -9.14
C LEU A 139 -2.74 3.54 -7.95
N SER A 140 -2.03 2.41 -8.03
CA SER A 140 -2.03 1.40 -6.96
C SER A 140 -1.47 1.94 -5.64
N MET A 141 -0.39 2.71 -5.68
CA MET A 141 0.19 3.32 -4.47
C MET A 141 -0.71 4.40 -3.86
N THR A 142 -1.30 5.27 -4.69
CA THR A 142 -2.19 6.34 -4.20
C THR A 142 -3.50 5.80 -3.61
N VAL A 143 -4.13 4.82 -4.27
CA VAL A 143 -5.34 4.15 -3.75
C VAL A 143 -5.02 3.38 -2.47
N GLY A 144 -3.89 2.67 -2.44
CA GLY A 144 -3.42 2.00 -1.21
C GLY A 144 -3.21 2.98 -0.05
N ALA A 145 -2.71 4.19 -0.31
CA ALA A 145 -2.47 5.18 0.73
C ALA A 145 -3.74 5.69 1.43
N ILE A 146 -4.90 5.68 0.74
CA ILE A 146 -6.19 6.12 1.29
C ILE A 146 -6.55 5.33 2.55
N VAL A 147 -6.30 4.02 2.54
CA VAL A 147 -6.64 3.11 3.65
C VAL A 147 -5.45 2.93 4.59
N ASN A 148 -4.25 2.74 4.04
CA ASN A 148 -3.06 2.45 4.86
C ASN A 148 -2.67 3.62 5.77
N GLY A 149 -2.82 4.88 5.32
CA GLY A 149 -2.48 6.04 6.15
C GLY A 149 -3.30 6.12 7.45
N PRO A 150 -4.65 6.18 7.36
CA PRO A 150 -5.52 6.18 8.54
C PRO A 150 -5.38 4.94 9.41
N LEU A 151 -5.13 3.77 8.82
CA LEU A 151 -4.93 2.51 9.56
C LEU A 151 -3.64 2.55 10.38
N VAL A 152 -2.53 3.01 9.79
CA VAL A 152 -1.25 3.21 10.51
C VAL A 152 -1.45 4.19 11.66
N ALA A 153 -2.16 5.30 11.45
CA ALA A 153 -2.46 6.22 12.53
C ALA A 153 -3.28 5.59 13.64
N LEU A 154 -4.26 4.74 13.33
CA LEU A 154 -5.07 4.07 14.35
C LEU A 154 -4.21 3.19 15.26
N PHE A 155 -3.28 2.41 14.69
CA PHE A 155 -2.30 1.64 15.46
C PHE A 155 -1.35 2.52 16.25
N VAL A 156 -0.82 3.58 15.65
CA VAL A 156 0.08 4.53 16.31
C VAL A 156 -0.60 5.19 17.52
N MET A 157 -1.85 5.64 17.36
CA MET A 157 -2.63 6.23 18.45
C MET A 157 -2.88 5.22 19.57
N GLY A 158 -3.28 3.98 19.23
CA GLY A 158 -3.55 2.93 20.21
C GLY A 158 -2.30 2.48 20.98
N LEU A 159 -1.16 2.34 20.31
CA LEU A 159 0.09 1.83 20.90
C LEU A 159 0.92 2.92 21.61
N LEU A 160 0.86 4.16 21.11
CA LEU A 160 1.75 5.24 21.55
C LEU A 160 1.05 6.39 22.28
N ILE A 161 -0.26 6.58 22.15
CA ILE A 161 -0.94 7.74 22.69
C ILE A 161 -2.09 7.31 23.61
N PRO A 162 -1.81 6.93 24.87
CA PRO A 162 -2.83 6.44 25.82
C PRO A 162 -3.91 7.48 26.16
N SER A 163 -3.68 8.75 25.84
CA SER A 163 -4.62 9.85 26.10
C SER A 163 -5.81 9.88 25.14
N ILE A 164 -5.73 9.22 23.97
CA ILE A 164 -6.79 9.25 22.96
C ILE A 164 -7.86 8.20 23.30
N ASN A 165 -9.12 8.64 23.35
CA ASN A 165 -10.28 7.77 23.55
C ASN A 165 -10.70 7.08 22.23
N SER A 166 -11.32 5.90 22.30
CA SER A 166 -11.81 5.14 21.14
C SER A 166 -12.73 5.94 20.22
N LYS A 167 -13.60 6.80 20.79
CA LYS A 167 -14.49 7.68 20.00
C LYS A 167 -13.69 8.71 19.18
N SER A 168 -12.69 9.33 19.79
CA SER A 168 -11.83 10.32 19.14
C SER A 168 -10.93 9.68 18.08
N ALA A 169 -10.40 8.48 18.36
CA ALA A 169 -9.63 7.70 17.40
C ALA A 169 -10.48 7.34 16.17
N LEU A 170 -11.70 6.83 16.38
CA LEU A 170 -12.62 6.50 15.29
C LEU A 170 -12.94 7.72 14.43
N LEU A 171 -13.26 8.86 15.05
CA LEU A 171 -13.54 10.09 14.32
C LEU A 171 -12.32 10.56 13.51
N GLY A 172 -11.12 10.57 14.11
CA GLY A 172 -9.89 10.95 13.41
C GLY A 172 -9.59 10.07 12.20
N THR A 173 -9.74 8.75 12.35
CA THR A 173 -9.55 7.79 11.25
C THR A 173 -10.58 7.98 10.14
N VAL A 174 -11.86 8.17 10.47
CA VAL A 174 -12.93 8.38 9.47
C VAL A 174 -12.73 9.69 8.70
N VAL A 175 -12.46 10.79 9.40
CA VAL A 175 -12.19 12.09 8.77
C VAL A 175 -10.96 12.01 7.86
N SER A 176 -9.90 11.36 8.33
CA SER A 176 -8.71 11.17 7.51
C SER A 176 -8.95 10.29 6.29
N PHE A 177 -9.78 9.25 6.40
CA PHE A 177 -10.13 8.41 5.25
C PHE A 177 -10.80 9.22 4.15
N PHE A 178 -11.80 10.04 4.49
CA PHE A 178 -12.49 10.90 3.51
C PHE A 178 -11.58 12.00 2.97
N PHE A 179 -10.75 12.61 3.81
CA PHE A 179 -9.77 13.60 3.37
C PHE A 179 -8.76 12.99 2.38
N MET A 180 -8.23 11.80 2.69
CA MET A 180 -7.31 11.10 1.79
C MET A 180 -7.99 10.64 0.50
N ALA A 181 -9.25 10.19 0.58
CA ALA A 181 -10.02 9.85 -0.61
C ALA A 181 -10.20 11.07 -1.52
N TRP A 182 -10.56 12.23 -0.96
CA TRP A 182 -10.63 13.49 -1.69
C TRP A 182 -9.28 13.86 -2.31
N LEU A 183 -8.20 13.84 -1.53
CA LEU A 183 -6.84 14.19 -1.97
C LEU A 183 -6.33 13.27 -3.09
N CYS A 184 -6.48 11.96 -2.94
CA CYS A 184 -6.03 11.00 -3.94
C CYS A 184 -6.88 11.08 -5.22
N LEU A 185 -8.20 11.19 -5.11
CA LEU A 185 -9.08 11.27 -6.29
C LEU A 185 -8.84 12.57 -7.07
N SER A 186 -8.70 13.70 -6.39
CA SER A 186 -8.37 14.98 -7.03
C SER A 186 -7.00 14.95 -7.71
N ALA A 187 -5.98 14.37 -7.07
CA ALA A 187 -4.67 14.17 -7.68
C ALA A 187 -4.75 13.28 -8.94
N GLN A 188 -5.53 12.19 -8.90
CA GLN A 188 -5.71 11.32 -10.07
C GLN A 188 -6.49 12.01 -11.20
N MET A 189 -7.50 12.81 -10.86
CA MET A 189 -8.23 13.62 -11.85
C MET A 189 -7.30 14.61 -12.54
N ALA A 190 -6.48 15.35 -11.79
CA ALA A 190 -5.53 16.32 -12.33
C ALA A 190 -4.40 15.68 -13.17
N VAL A 191 -3.99 14.44 -12.87
CA VAL A 191 -3.10 13.65 -13.75
C VAL A 191 -3.82 13.27 -15.04
N THR A 192 -5.09 12.86 -14.96
CA THR A 192 -5.87 12.40 -16.12
C THR A 192 -6.25 13.55 -17.05
N THR A 193 -6.55 14.74 -16.51
CA THR A 193 -6.86 15.96 -17.30
C THR A 193 -5.62 16.58 -17.95
N GLY A 194 -4.42 16.12 -17.59
CA GLY A 194 -3.15 16.62 -18.11
C GLY A 194 -2.72 17.97 -17.52
N GLU A 195 -3.41 18.45 -16.47
CA GLU A 195 -3.01 19.64 -15.72
C GLU A 195 -1.70 19.41 -14.96
N MET A 196 -1.44 18.17 -14.55
CA MET A 196 -0.17 17.75 -13.98
C MET A 196 0.66 16.92 -14.97
N GLN A 197 1.66 17.56 -15.60
CA GLN A 197 2.68 16.88 -16.37
C GLN A 197 4.02 16.89 -15.63
N TRP A 198 4.44 15.71 -15.17
CA TRP A 198 5.79 15.55 -14.62
C TRP A 198 6.80 15.62 -15.76
N GLN A 199 7.68 16.61 -15.73
CA GLN A 199 8.78 16.68 -16.68
C GLN A 199 9.70 15.48 -16.48
N THR A 200 9.69 14.57 -17.44
CA THR A 200 10.64 13.46 -17.48
C THR A 200 12.01 13.98 -17.91
N LYS A 201 13.07 13.35 -17.39
CA LYS A 201 14.44 13.63 -17.86
C LYS A 201 14.48 13.46 -19.40
N PRO A 202 15.18 14.35 -20.14
CA PRO A 202 15.29 14.20 -21.59
C PRO A 202 15.90 12.84 -21.93
N VAL A 203 15.30 12.17 -22.89
CA VAL A 203 15.71 10.87 -23.41
C VAL A 203 16.30 11.04 -24.81
N SER A 204 17.23 10.16 -25.20
CA SER A 204 17.81 10.14 -26.54
C SER A 204 17.32 8.93 -27.32
N THR A 205 17.17 9.11 -28.64
CA THR A 205 16.90 8.03 -29.61
C THR A 205 18.00 7.92 -30.66
N ASP A 206 19.12 8.65 -30.48
CA ASP A 206 20.17 8.76 -31.49
C ASP A 206 20.95 7.45 -31.67
N GLY A 207 21.01 6.61 -30.63
CA GLY A 207 21.70 5.32 -30.64
C GLY A 207 20.83 4.13 -31.11
N CYS A 208 19.61 4.35 -31.58
CA CYS A 208 18.71 3.26 -31.95
C CYS A 208 19.05 2.66 -33.32
N THR A 209 19.33 1.34 -33.36
CA THR A 209 19.76 0.61 -34.56
C THR A 209 18.63 -0.06 -35.35
N TYR A 210 17.38 0.05 -34.88
CA TYR A 210 16.19 -0.54 -35.51
C TYR A 210 15.30 0.55 -36.13
N GLU A 211 14.45 0.17 -37.08
CA GLU A 211 13.49 1.10 -37.70
C GLU A 211 12.32 1.40 -36.74
N PHE A 212 11.99 2.68 -36.61
CA PHE A 212 10.83 3.15 -35.84
C PHE A 212 10.26 4.43 -36.47
N GLU A 213 8.98 4.71 -36.20
CA GLU A 213 8.34 5.96 -36.60
C GLU A 213 8.97 7.13 -35.83
N ARG A 214 9.71 8.00 -36.52
CA ARG A 214 10.28 9.19 -35.90
C ARG A 214 9.17 10.19 -35.61
N PRO A 215 9.10 10.76 -34.39
CA PRO A 215 8.21 11.87 -34.11
C PRO A 215 8.46 13.01 -35.12
N MET A 216 7.39 13.50 -35.75
CA MET A 216 7.47 14.58 -36.75
C MET A 216 7.95 15.92 -36.14
N VAL A 217 7.96 16.02 -34.80
CA VAL A 217 8.42 17.15 -34.01
C VAL A 217 9.66 16.74 -33.21
N THR A 218 10.82 17.27 -33.59
CA THR A 218 12.06 17.19 -32.80
C THR A 218 12.13 18.35 -31.80
N PRO A 219 12.92 18.26 -30.72
CA PRO A 219 13.12 19.38 -29.78
C PRO A 219 13.59 20.69 -30.44
N ALA A 220 14.18 20.60 -31.64
CA ALA A 220 14.58 21.72 -32.47
C ALA A 220 13.42 22.48 -33.14
N ASN A 221 12.26 21.84 -33.33
CA ASN A 221 11.06 22.41 -33.98
C ASN A 221 9.88 22.61 -33.00
N ALA A 222 10.05 22.29 -31.72
CA ALA A 222 9.00 22.44 -30.73
C ALA A 222 8.88 23.89 -30.27
N THR A 223 7.74 24.52 -30.51
CA THR A 223 7.37 25.80 -29.88
C THR A 223 7.27 25.56 -28.37
N ARG A 224 8.17 26.14 -27.58
CA ARG A 224 8.09 26.04 -26.12
C ARG A 224 6.80 26.74 -25.67
N PRO A 225 5.85 26.04 -25.02
CA PRO A 225 4.74 26.72 -24.39
C PRO A 225 5.32 27.65 -23.32
N THR A 226 5.00 28.94 -23.41
CA THR A 226 5.24 29.89 -22.33
C THR A 226 4.42 29.42 -21.14
N VAL A 227 5.09 28.86 -20.13
CA VAL A 227 4.47 28.51 -18.86
C VAL A 227 4.13 29.83 -18.17
N GLU A 228 2.88 30.27 -18.29
CA GLU A 228 2.33 31.30 -17.41
C GLU A 228 2.34 30.72 -15.99
N HIS A 229 3.20 31.28 -15.13
CA HIS A 229 3.13 31.06 -13.69
C HIS A 229 1.88 31.76 -13.14
N ASN A 230 0.71 31.19 -13.39
CA ASN A 230 -0.47 31.53 -12.60
C ASN A 230 -0.21 31.01 -11.19
N SER A 231 -0.34 31.89 -10.20
CA SER A 231 -0.21 31.57 -8.78
C SER A 231 -1.13 30.40 -8.45
N LEU A 232 -0.56 29.20 -8.30
CA LEU A 232 -1.32 27.98 -8.04
C LEU A 232 -2.17 28.14 -6.78
N SER A 233 -3.43 27.69 -6.86
CA SER A 233 -4.33 27.61 -5.71
C SER A 233 -3.75 26.68 -4.65
N LEU A 234 -4.07 26.87 -3.36
CA LEU A 234 -3.58 26.03 -2.25
C LEU A 234 -3.84 24.52 -2.49
N GLY A 235 -4.92 24.18 -3.19
CA GLY A 235 -5.21 22.78 -3.57
C GLY A 235 -4.26 22.23 -4.64
N GLU A 236 -3.79 23.09 -5.54
CA GLU A 236 -2.95 22.80 -6.69
C GLU A 236 -1.48 22.55 -6.28
N GLU A 237 -1.01 23.26 -5.24
CA GLU A 237 0.31 23.04 -4.63
C GLU A 237 0.37 21.73 -3.83
N ILE A 238 -0.74 21.33 -3.20
CA ILE A 238 -0.87 20.05 -2.48
C ILE A 238 -0.74 18.86 -3.45
N TYR A 239 -1.18 18.99 -4.72
CA TYR A 239 -1.06 17.92 -5.71
C TYR A 239 0.37 17.71 -6.23
N HIS A 240 1.24 18.70 -6.06
CA HIS A 240 2.67 18.59 -6.41
C HIS A 240 3.46 17.71 -5.43
N VAL A 241 2.87 17.36 -4.28
CA VAL A 241 3.48 16.47 -3.30
C VAL A 241 3.59 15.05 -3.86
N SER A 242 4.77 14.44 -3.71
CA SER A 242 4.99 13.07 -4.16
C SER A 242 3.98 12.12 -3.49
N PHE A 243 3.35 11.27 -4.29
CA PHE A 243 2.39 10.27 -3.84
C PHE A 243 2.95 9.32 -2.77
N MET A 244 4.28 9.20 -2.64
CA MET A 244 4.94 8.45 -1.58
C MET A 244 4.66 8.99 -0.18
N PHE A 245 4.39 10.30 -0.05
CA PHE A 245 4.08 10.93 1.24
C PHE A 245 2.60 10.85 1.62
N TYR A 246 1.73 10.34 0.75
CA TYR A 246 0.29 10.34 0.98
C TYR A 246 -0.09 9.51 2.22
N SER A 247 0.57 8.37 2.44
CA SER A 247 0.35 7.57 3.65
C SER A 247 0.73 8.32 4.93
N MET A 248 1.83 9.09 4.89
CA MET A 248 2.28 9.90 6.03
C MET A 248 1.32 11.07 6.29
N ILE A 249 0.84 11.73 5.25
CA ILE A 249 -0.15 12.80 5.35
C ILE A 249 -1.45 12.26 5.96
N GLY A 250 -1.95 11.12 5.47
CA GLY A 250 -3.13 10.48 6.04
C GLY A 250 -2.92 10.13 7.52
N ALA A 251 -1.77 9.57 7.88
CA ALA A 251 -1.49 9.27 9.27
C ALA A 251 -1.45 10.54 10.15
N ALA A 252 -0.80 11.61 9.68
CA ALA A 252 -0.71 12.87 10.40
C ALA A 252 -2.09 13.52 10.59
N VAL A 253 -2.92 13.56 9.54
CA VAL A 253 -4.27 14.11 9.59
C VAL A 253 -5.13 13.34 10.59
N ALA A 254 -5.10 12.01 10.56
CA ALA A 254 -5.83 11.18 11.52
C ALA A 254 -5.45 11.48 12.98
N VAL A 255 -4.14 11.58 13.27
CA VAL A 255 -3.65 11.86 14.63
C VAL A 255 -4.05 13.27 15.08
N VAL A 256 -3.90 14.28 14.23
CA VAL A 256 -4.25 15.67 14.56
C VAL A 256 -5.75 15.80 14.83
N VAL A 257 -6.60 15.24 13.96
CA VAL A 257 -8.04 15.28 14.14
C VAL A 257 -8.47 14.53 15.40
N ALA A 258 -7.88 13.37 15.69
CA ALA A 258 -8.18 12.63 16.91
C ALA A 258 -7.79 13.40 18.19
N GLN A 259 -6.66 14.12 18.18
CA GLN A 259 -6.26 14.97 19.31
C GLN A 259 -7.22 16.14 19.51
N LEU A 260 -7.65 16.78 18.41
CA LEU A 260 -8.64 17.86 18.45
C LEU A 260 -9.99 17.35 18.97
N ALA A 261 -10.44 16.19 18.49
CA ALA A 261 -11.65 15.53 18.95
C ALA A 261 -11.57 15.16 20.45
N GLY A 262 -10.37 14.86 20.97
CA GLY A 262 -10.13 14.62 22.39
C GLY A 262 -10.51 15.79 23.31
N PHE A 263 -10.53 17.03 22.82
CA PHE A 263 -11.02 18.17 23.61
C PHE A 263 -12.55 18.17 23.76
N PHE A 264 -13.27 17.61 22.78
CA PHE A 264 -14.74 17.55 22.79
C PHE A 264 -15.28 16.28 23.46
N PHE A 265 -14.71 15.12 23.14
CA PHE A 265 -15.17 13.82 23.66
C PHE A 265 -14.52 13.43 25.00
N GLY A 266 -13.60 14.25 25.51
CA GLY A 266 -12.78 13.93 26.67
C GLY A 266 -11.58 13.05 26.31
N ARG A 267 -10.55 13.12 27.16
CA ARG A 267 -9.31 12.35 27.04
C ARG A 267 -9.35 11.15 27.98
N ASN A 268 -8.77 10.04 27.57
CA ASN A 268 -8.64 8.88 28.45
C ASN A 268 -7.63 9.20 29.55
N LYS A 269 -7.90 8.73 30.77
CA LYS A 269 -6.91 8.77 31.84
C LYS A 269 -5.90 7.66 31.57
N PRO A 270 -4.59 7.96 31.58
CA PRO A 270 -3.57 6.95 31.26
C PRO A 270 -3.49 5.79 32.26
N GLU A 271 -4.08 5.95 33.45
CA GLU A 271 -4.14 4.94 34.50
C GLU A 271 -5.13 3.82 34.19
N ASP A 272 -6.16 4.10 33.39
CA ASP A 272 -7.24 3.16 33.03
C ASP A 272 -6.87 2.26 31.84
N VAL A 273 -5.69 2.47 31.23
CA VAL A 273 -5.23 1.72 30.06
C VAL A 273 -4.29 0.61 30.50
N ASP A 274 -4.57 -0.62 30.04
CA ASP A 274 -3.72 -1.77 30.34
C ASP A 274 -2.29 -1.54 29.80
N PRO A 275 -1.27 -1.53 30.68
CA PRO A 275 0.12 -1.30 30.29
C PRO A 275 0.70 -2.39 29.36
N GLU A 276 0.06 -3.55 29.22
CA GLU A 276 0.45 -4.57 28.23
C GLU A 276 0.10 -4.19 26.78
N LEU A 277 -0.89 -3.31 26.59
CA LEU A 277 -1.28 -2.81 25.26
C LEU A 277 -0.34 -1.70 24.75
N LEU A 278 0.48 -1.12 25.63
CA LEU A 278 1.38 -0.01 25.30
C LEU A 278 2.75 -0.48 24.86
N SER A 279 3.36 0.27 23.94
CA SER A 279 4.73 -0.03 23.50
C SER A 279 5.72 0.01 24.68
N PRO A 280 6.77 -0.84 24.70
CA PRO A 280 7.76 -0.89 25.77
C PRO A 280 8.44 0.46 26.04
N CYS A 281 8.59 1.29 25.00
CA CYS A 281 9.18 2.63 25.10
C CYS A 281 8.33 3.58 25.94
N ILE A 282 7.01 3.45 25.87
CA ILE A 282 6.05 4.38 26.49
C ILE A 282 5.58 3.87 27.86
N ARG A 283 5.61 2.55 28.06
CA ARG A 283 5.37 1.92 29.37
C ARG A 283 6.30 2.46 30.47
N ARG A 284 7.50 2.93 30.14
CA ARG A 284 8.42 3.55 31.11
C ARG A 284 7.88 4.86 31.70
N PHE A 285 7.04 5.57 30.95
CA PHE A 285 6.48 6.87 31.33
C PHE A 285 5.12 6.76 32.03
N TYR A 286 4.43 5.62 31.90
CA TYR A 286 3.13 5.37 32.49
C TYR A 286 3.18 4.19 33.46
N LYS A 287 3.17 4.48 34.77
CA LYS A 287 2.98 3.47 35.83
C LYS A 287 1.47 3.39 36.14
N SER A 288 0.85 2.27 35.77
CA SER A 288 -0.53 1.98 36.19
C SER A 288 -0.55 1.52 37.65
N ASN A 289 -1.53 2.01 38.42
CA ASN A 289 -1.90 1.41 39.70
C ASN A 289 -2.76 0.18 39.39
N TYR A 290 -2.18 -1.01 39.54
CA TYR A 290 -2.90 -2.27 39.35
C TYR A 290 -4.12 -2.33 40.29
N ALA A 291 -5.34 -2.24 39.74
CA ALA A 291 -6.51 -2.74 40.44
C ALA A 291 -6.45 -4.26 40.35
N SER A 292 -6.27 -4.93 41.50
CA SER A 292 -6.27 -6.39 41.57
C SER A 292 -7.60 -6.93 41.02
N VAL A 293 -7.53 -7.65 39.90
CA VAL A 293 -8.66 -8.43 39.38
C VAL A 293 -8.94 -9.54 40.41
N GLN A 294 -10.12 -9.54 41.03
CA GLN A 294 -10.55 -10.67 41.86
C GLN A 294 -10.73 -11.88 40.95
N LEU A 295 -9.86 -12.88 41.11
CA LEU A 295 -10.08 -14.19 40.53
C LEU A 295 -11.31 -14.77 41.21
N GLU A 296 -12.39 -14.94 40.45
CA GLU A 296 -13.57 -15.67 40.90
C GLU A 296 -13.12 -17.11 41.19
N GLU A 297 -13.10 -17.48 42.47
CA GLU A 297 -12.75 -18.84 42.90
C GLU A 297 -13.65 -19.84 42.17
N ASN A 298 -13.01 -20.70 41.40
CA ASN A 298 -13.64 -21.72 40.59
C ASN A 298 -14.54 -22.60 41.50
N PRO A 299 -15.86 -22.73 41.25
CA PRO A 299 -16.76 -23.47 42.16
C PRO A 299 -16.56 -25.00 42.18
N LEU A 300 -15.49 -25.51 41.57
CA LEU A 300 -15.19 -26.94 41.48
C LEU A 300 -14.61 -27.55 42.77
N THR A 301 -14.26 -26.76 43.79
CA THR A 301 -13.80 -27.28 45.09
C THR A 301 -14.93 -27.77 46.00
N ASN A 302 -16.21 -27.46 45.70
CA ASN A 302 -17.35 -27.89 46.54
C ASN A 302 -17.97 -29.25 46.14
N PHE A 303 -17.46 -29.92 45.10
CA PHE A 303 -17.98 -31.24 44.69
C PHE A 303 -17.33 -32.44 45.39
N ASN A 304 -16.31 -32.23 46.23
CA ASN A 304 -15.63 -33.32 46.95
C ASN A 304 -16.01 -33.43 48.45
N GLU A 305 -17.02 -32.70 48.92
CA GLU A 305 -17.38 -32.71 50.36
C GLU A 305 -18.83 -33.07 50.68
N LYS A 306 -19.64 -33.54 49.71
CA LYS A 306 -20.97 -34.09 50.01
C LYS A 306 -21.30 -35.34 49.17
N CYS A 307 -21.19 -36.48 49.86
CA CYS A 307 -21.77 -37.81 49.58
C CYS A 307 -21.16 -38.64 48.46
#